data_AF-A0A0F8XLW9-F1
#
_entry.id   AF-A0A0F8XLW9-F1
#
_cell.length_a   1.000
_cell.length_b   1.000
_cell.length_c   1.000
_cell.angle_alpha   90.00
_cell.angle_beta   90.00
_cell.angle_gamma   90.00
#
_symmetry.space_group_name_H-M   'P 1'
#
loop_
_entity.id
_entity.type
_entity.pdbx_description
1 polymer ?
#
loop_
_entity_poly.entity_id
_entity_poly.type
_entity_poly.pdbx_seq_one_letter_code
_entity_poly.pdbx_strand_id
1 'polypeptide(L)'
;MILSIDFESRSTVNLPMCGVYRYAEDPTTDLWCMAWAVDDEEPQLWLPGQLPAEEFFDAVHSGAEMRAWNAQFERVLWQYV
;
A
#
# COMPACT_ATOMS: atom_id res chain seq x y z
N MET A 1 -14.87 0.95 11.41
CA MET A 1 -14.45 1.06 10.02
C MET A 1 -13.04 0.53 9.93
N ILE A 2 -12.86 -0.48 9.09
CA ILE A 2 -11.58 -1.06 8.73
C ILE A 2 -11.24 -0.57 7.33
N LEU A 3 -10.02 -0.08 7.12
CA LEU A 3 -9.51 0.23 5.80
C LEU A 3 -8.46 -0.83 5.45
N SER A 4 -8.87 -1.82 4.65
CA SER A 4 -7.96 -2.86 4.19
C SER A 4 -7.14 -2.32 3.02
N ILE A 5 -5.83 -2.53 3.02
CA ILE A 5 -4.92 -2.13 1.94
C ILE A 5 -4.01 -3.29 1.53
N ASP A 6 -3.59 -3.27 0.27
CA ASP A 6 -2.63 -4.22 -0.29
C ASP A 6 -1.84 -3.54 -1.43
N PHE A 7 -0.51 -3.53 -1.33
CA PHE A 7 0.35 -2.93 -2.35
C PHE A 7 0.96 -4.00 -3.25
N GLU A 8 0.95 -3.73 -4.54
CA GLU A 8 1.77 -4.45 -5.51
C GLU A 8 2.94 -3.58 -5.92
N SER A 9 4.16 -4.13 -5.86
CA SER A 9 5.39 -3.39 -6.12
C SER A 9 6.30 -4.13 -7.07
N ARG A 10 7.22 -3.39 -7.69
CA ARG A 10 8.32 -3.92 -8.49
C ARG A 10 9.64 -3.43 -7.93
N SER A 11 10.70 -4.21 -8.14
CA SER A 11 12.09 -3.79 -7.94
C SER A 11 13.02 -4.69 -8.75
N THR A 12 14.24 -4.25 -8.99
CA THR A 12 15.30 -5.11 -9.55
C THR A 12 15.98 -5.98 -8.49
N VAL A 13 15.81 -5.67 -7.20
CA VAL A 13 16.35 -6.46 -6.08
C VAL A 13 15.35 -7.48 -5.55
N ASN A 14 15.88 -8.59 -5.03
CA ASN A 14 15.06 -9.70 -4.54
C ASN A 14 14.67 -9.49 -3.07
N LEU A 15 13.38 -9.22 -2.81
CA LEU A 15 12.83 -8.94 -1.48
C LEU A 15 13.20 -10.02 -0.42
N PRO A 16 12.97 -11.33 -0.64
CA PRO A 16 13.40 -12.38 0.29
C PRO A 16 14.89 -12.34 0.67
N MET A 17 15.75 -11.86 -0.23
CA MET A 17 17.20 -11.84 -0.02
C MET A 17 17.69 -10.58 0.70
N CYS A 18 17.11 -9.41 0.38
CA CYS A 18 17.60 -8.13 0.91
C CYS A 18 16.83 -7.63 2.14
N GLY A 19 15.60 -8.13 2.34
CA GLY A 19 14.67 -7.65 3.35
C GLY A 19 13.95 -6.37 2.93
N VAL A 20 12.81 -6.08 3.59
CA VAL A 20 11.88 -5.04 3.14
C VAL A 20 12.47 -3.62 3.11
N TYR A 21 13.32 -3.25 4.07
CA TYR A 21 13.89 -1.90 4.10
C TYR A 21 14.83 -1.65 2.91
N ARG A 22 15.74 -2.59 2.62
CA ARG A 22 16.62 -2.47 1.44
C ARG A 22 15.85 -2.56 0.15
N TYR A 23 14.80 -3.38 0.12
CA TYR A 23 13.89 -3.44 -1.03
C TYR A 23 13.24 -2.07 -1.24
N ALA A 24 12.60 -1.49 -0.23
CA ALA A 24 11.87 -0.22 -0.36
C ALA A 24 12.77 0.99 -0.66
N GLU A 25 14.00 1.04 -0.12
CA GLU A 25 14.96 2.12 -0.37
C GLU A 25 15.70 2.00 -1.71
N ASP A 26 15.56 0.88 -2.44
CA ASP A 26 16.22 0.71 -3.73
C ASP A 26 15.61 1.68 -4.76
N PRO A 27 16.43 2.41 -5.54
CA PRO A 27 15.94 3.42 -6.49
C PRO A 27 15.12 2.83 -7.65
N THR A 28 15.11 1.51 -7.82
CA THR A 28 14.28 0.82 -8.81
C THR A 28 12.96 0.33 -8.25
N THR A 29 12.75 0.49 -6.94
CA THR A 29 11.50 0.10 -6.29
C THR A 29 10.41 1.12 -6.55
N ASP A 30 9.26 0.64 -6.97
CA ASP A 30 8.11 1.46 -7.34
C ASP A 30 6.82 0.66 -7.19
N LEU A 31 5.69 1.35 -7.07
CA LEU A 31 4.37 0.75 -6.89
C LEU A 31 3.71 0.52 -8.25
N TRP A 32 3.09 -0.64 -8.44
CA TRP A 32 2.19 -0.90 -9.56
C TRP A 32 0.79 -0.42 -9.27
N CYS A 33 0.30 -0.70 -8.07
CA CYS A 33 -1.03 -0.34 -7.63
C CYS A 33 -1.17 -0.52 -6.11
N MET A 34 -2.29 -0.02 -5.60
CA MET A 34 -2.79 -0.33 -4.27
C MET A 34 -4.24 -0.78 -4.40
N ALA A 35 -4.56 -1.99 -3.98
CA ALA A 35 -5.93 -2.38 -3.73
C ALA A 35 -6.34 -1.89 -2.34
N TRP A 36 -7.55 -1.37 -2.21
CA TRP A 36 -8.09 -0.93 -0.92
C TRP A 36 -9.59 -1.15 -0.85
N ALA A 37 -10.11 -1.35 0.36
CA ALA A 37 -11.54 -1.52 0.63
C ALA A 37 -11.89 -0.96 2.00
N VAL A 38 -13.04 -0.31 2.09
CA VAL A 38 -13.66 0.07 3.37
C VAL A 38 -14.56 -1.08 3.83
N ASP A 39 -14.33 -1.56 5.04
CA ASP A 39 -15.01 -2.71 5.65
C ASP A 39 -15.00 -3.94 4.70
N ASP A 40 -16.17 -4.43 4.28
CA ASP A 40 -16.32 -5.62 3.43
C ASP A 40 -16.76 -5.27 1.99
N GLU A 41 -16.51 -4.04 1.54
CA GLU A 41 -16.82 -3.61 0.18
C GLU A 41 -15.89 -4.23 -0.88
N GLU A 42 -16.30 -4.14 -2.15
CA GLU A 42 -15.48 -4.61 -3.25
C GLU A 42 -14.20 -3.78 -3.38
N PRO A 43 -13.01 -4.41 -3.44
CA PRO A 43 -11.76 -3.68 -3.52
C PRO A 43 -11.68 -2.77 -4.73
N GLN A 44 -11.31 -1.52 -4.48
CA GLN A 44 -10.99 -0.55 -5.50
C GLN A 44 -9.47 -0.52 -5.73
N LEU A 45 -9.07 -0.14 -6.94
CA LEU A 45 -7.66 -0.09 -7.33
C LEU A 45 -7.22 1.36 -7.53
N TRP A 46 -6.20 1.77 -6.79
CA TRP A 46 -5.42 2.97 -7.09
C TRP A 46 -4.24 2.62 -7.99
N LEU A 47 -4.02 3.39 -9.05
CA LEU A 47 -2.86 3.30 -9.93
C LEU A 47 -2.00 4.57 -9.83
N PRO A 48 -0.67 4.47 -10.01
CA PRO A 48 0.21 5.62 -10.10
C PRO A 48 -0.29 6.66 -11.12
N GLY A 49 -0.35 7.92 -10.69
CA GLY A 49 -0.88 9.04 -11.50
C GLY A 49 -2.38 9.29 -11.32
N GLN A 50 -3.10 8.43 -10.60
CA GLN A 50 -4.46 8.69 -10.18
C GLN A 50 -4.49 9.40 -8.82
N LEU A 51 -5.52 10.22 -8.62
CA LEU A 51 -5.89 10.65 -7.27
C LEU A 51 -6.60 9.48 -6.58
N PRO A 52 -6.28 9.17 -5.31
CA PRO A 52 -7.08 8.21 -4.54
C PRO A 52 -8.54 8.68 -4.44
N ALA A 53 -9.46 7.74 -4.30
CA ALA A 53 -10.88 8.07 -4.15
C ALA A 53 -11.14 8.88 -2.88
N GLU A 54 -12.13 9.75 -2.91
CA GLU A 54 -12.52 10.59 -1.76
C GLU A 54 -12.86 9.73 -0.53
N GLU A 55 -13.57 8.63 -0.75
CA GLU A 55 -13.92 7.63 0.27
C GLU A 55 -12.70 7.05 1.02
N PHE A 56 -11.58 6.82 0.33
CA PHE A 56 -10.35 6.38 0.97
C PHE A 56 -9.85 7.44 1.96
N PHE A 57 -9.85 8.71 1.54
CA PHE A 57 -9.44 9.81 2.41
C PHE A 57 -10.42 10.00 3.57
N ASP A 58 -11.73 9.90 3.34
CA ASP A 58 -12.73 10.02 4.40
C ASP A 58 -12.56 8.93 5.46
N ALA A 59 -12.28 7.69 5.04
CA ALA A 59 -11.96 6.60 5.96
C ALA A 59 -10.71 6.92 6.81
N VAL A 60 -9.63 7.39 6.18
CA VAL A 60 -8.41 7.79 6.90
C VAL A 60 -8.67 8.93 7.89
N HIS A 61 -9.34 10.01 7.46
CA HIS A 61 -9.60 11.19 8.30
C HIS A 61 -10.60 10.90 9.44
N SER A 62 -11.49 9.93 9.26
CA SER A 62 -12.40 9.47 10.32
C SER A 62 -11.72 8.57 11.36
N GLY A 63 -10.45 8.21 11.15
CA GLY A 63 -9.67 7.37 12.05
C GLY A 63 -9.94 5.87 11.87
N ALA A 64 -10.23 5.43 10.65
CA ALA A 64 -10.38 4.00 10.35
C ALA A 64 -9.11 3.21 10.75
N GLU A 65 -9.32 1.99 11.25
CA GLU A 65 -8.21 1.07 11.52
C GLU A 65 -7.68 0.53 10.19
N MET A 66 -6.44 0.88 9.84
CA MET A 66 -5.81 0.34 8.64
C MET A 66 -5.32 -1.10 8.85
N ARG A 67 -5.69 -2.01 7.96
CA ARG A 67 -5.29 -3.42 8.01
C ARG A 67 -4.62 -3.84 6.71
N ALA A 68 -3.66 -4.74 6.82
CA ALA A 68 -3.00 -5.39 5.70
C ALA A 68 -2.55 -6.78 6.13
N TRP A 69 -2.41 -7.69 5.16
CA TRP A 69 -1.98 -9.06 5.42
C TRP A 69 -0.53 -9.13 5.91
N ASN A 70 0.33 -8.20 5.48
CA ASN A 70 1.70 -8.08 5.94
C ASN A 70 2.03 -6.65 6.37
N ALA A 71 1.28 -6.08 7.31
CA ALA A 71 1.33 -4.64 7.66
C ALA A 71 2.72 -4.01 7.86
N GLN A 72 3.76 -4.79 8.17
CA GLN A 72 5.14 -4.28 8.16
C GLN A 72 5.60 -3.87 6.75
N PHE A 73 5.28 -4.67 5.74
CA PHE A 73 5.59 -4.43 4.34
C PHE A 73 4.93 -3.17 3.81
N GLU A 74 3.60 -3.06 3.91
CA GLU A 74 2.88 -1.90 3.37
C GLU A 74 3.30 -0.62 4.09
N ARG A 75 3.50 -0.66 5.42
CA ARG A 75 3.99 0.48 6.19
C ARG A 75 5.38 0.95 5.74
N VAL A 76 6.26 0.02 5.37
CA VAL A 76 7.61 0.39 4.88
C VAL A 76 7.50 0.97 3.47
N LEU A 77 6.70 0.38 2.58
CA LEU A 77 6.48 0.98 1.25
C LEU A 77 5.91 2.40 1.35
N TRP A 78 4.88 2.64 2.17
CA TRP A 78 4.32 3.98 2.43
C TRP A 78 5.36 5.03 2.84
N GLN A 79 6.44 4.61 3.49
CA GLN A 79 7.45 5.52 4.04
C GLN A 79 8.56 5.85 3.04
N TYR A 80 8.89 4.93 2.14
CA TYR A 80 10.13 4.99 1.35
C TYR A 80 9.91 5.02 -0.17
N VAL A 81 8.70 4.69 -0.64
CA VAL A 81 8.33 4.64 -2.06
C VAL A 81 7.21 5.65 -2.33
#